data_AF-A0AAU5KM13-F1
#
_entry.id   AF-A0AAU5KM13-F1
#
_cell.length_a   1.000
_cell.length_b   1.000
_cell.length_c   1.000
_cell.angle_alpha   90.00
_cell.angle_beta   90.00
_cell.angle_gamma   90.00
#
_symmetry.space_group_name_H-M   'P 1'
#
loop_
_entity.id
_entity.type
_entity.pdbx_description
1 polymer ?
#
loop_
_entity_poly.entity_id
_entity_poly.type
_entity_poly.pdbx_seq_one_letter_code
_entity_poly.pdbx_strand_id
1 'polypeptide(L)'
;MRVELIAERYGGLMSGVGLAERLAALHDGQVDGPALVGELREALVLLPTRCGEPLAGEAEGVRWLYAFTSESTLARFASARGIGGEVEYLTVRGSRVLEVAVTALGARAGVALDVAGPASFLLPVSAVSGG
;
A
#
# COMPACT_ATOMS: atom_id res chain seq x y z
N MET A 1 -12.20 13.23 -0.09
CA MET A 1 -12.35 13.60 1.35
C MET A 1 -11.42 12.75 2.22
N ARG A 2 -10.48 13.38 2.94
CA ARG A 2 -9.50 12.74 3.84
C ARG A 2 -10.17 12.36 5.16
N VAL A 3 -10.17 11.08 5.53
CA VAL A 3 -10.54 10.67 6.90
C VAL A 3 -9.25 10.55 7.70
N GLU A 4 -9.01 11.51 8.61
CA GLU A 4 -7.86 11.48 9.51
C GLU A 4 -8.05 10.41 10.58
N LEU A 5 -7.27 9.33 10.48
CA LEU A 5 -7.09 8.37 11.57
C LEU A 5 -5.61 8.35 11.97
N ILE A 6 -5.38 8.87 13.18
CA ILE A 6 -4.25 8.63 14.10
C ILE A 6 -2.88 8.48 13.43
N ALA A 7 -2.38 9.59 12.87
CA ALA A 7 -0.94 9.79 12.74
C ALA A 7 -0.38 10.15 14.12
N GLU A 8 -0.34 9.20 15.05
CA GLU A 8 0.29 9.42 16.35
C GLU A 8 1.78 9.66 16.16
N ARG A 9 2.14 10.96 16.09
CA ARG A 9 3.28 11.58 16.77
C ARG A 9 4.54 10.71 16.90
N TYR A 10 5.16 10.34 15.78
CA TYR A 10 6.54 9.86 15.74
C TYR A 10 7.35 10.68 14.71
N GLY A 11 8.40 11.34 15.19
CA GLY A 11 9.36 12.04 14.34
C GLY A 11 10.12 11.04 13.47
N GLY A 12 10.36 11.40 12.21
CA GLY A 12 11.16 10.61 11.27
C GLY A 12 10.38 9.68 10.33
N LEU A 13 9.09 9.91 10.09
CA LEU A 13 8.31 9.13 9.13
C LEU A 13 8.78 9.39 7.69
N MET A 14 8.99 8.32 6.91
CA MET A 14 9.23 8.46 5.48
C MET A 14 7.93 8.93 4.79
N SER A 15 8.02 9.93 3.92
CA SER A 15 6.86 10.35 3.15
C SER A 15 6.52 9.32 2.07
N GLY A 16 5.28 9.32 1.60
CA GLY A 16 4.91 8.51 0.44
C GLY A 16 5.74 8.87 -0.80
N VAL A 17 6.05 10.16 -1.00
CA VAL A 17 6.96 10.60 -2.09
C VAL A 17 8.35 9.97 -1.95
N GLY A 18 8.92 9.96 -0.73
CA GLY A 18 10.19 9.28 -0.47
C GLY A 18 10.11 7.78 -0.77
N LEU A 19 9.02 7.12 -0.41
CA LEU A 19 8.79 5.71 -0.78
C LEU A 19 8.70 5.51 -2.30
N ALA A 20 8.07 6.43 -3.03
CA ALA A 20 7.95 6.35 -4.49
C ALA A 20 9.31 6.44 -5.19
N GLU A 21 10.23 7.28 -4.70
CA GLU A 21 11.60 7.35 -5.19
C GLU A 21 12.35 6.03 -4.94
N ARG A 22 12.14 5.41 -3.77
CA ARG A 22 12.73 4.11 -3.44
C ARG A 22 12.17 2.97 -4.28
N LEU A 23 10.89 3.01 -4.64
CA LEU A 23 10.30 2.08 -5.61
C LEU A 23 10.95 2.20 -6.99
N ALA A 24 11.15 3.42 -7.50
CA ALA A 24 11.85 3.63 -8.76
C ALA A 24 13.28 3.07 -8.69
N ALA A 25 14.00 3.35 -7.59
CA ALA A 25 15.35 2.85 -7.38
C ALA A 25 15.42 1.31 -7.27
N LEU A 26 14.39 0.63 -6.74
CA LEU A 26 14.26 -0.83 -6.79
C LEU A 26 14.15 -1.33 -8.23
N HIS A 27 13.28 -0.70 -9.04
CA HIS A 27 13.10 -1.07 -10.45
C HIS A 27 14.37 -0.84 -11.29
N ASP A 28 15.16 0.17 -10.93
CA ASP A 28 16.47 0.44 -11.52
C ASP A 28 17.60 -0.47 -10.97
N GLY A 29 17.27 -1.38 -10.02
CA GLY A 29 18.22 -2.32 -9.43
C GLY A 29 19.19 -1.70 -8.41
N GLN A 30 18.90 -0.50 -7.92
CA GLN A 30 19.73 0.25 -6.98
C GLN A 30 19.39 -0.04 -5.51
N VAL A 31 18.24 -0.65 -5.25
CA VAL A 31 17.71 -1.01 -3.93
C VAL A 31 17.25 -2.45 -3.98
N ASP A 32 17.43 -3.20 -2.88
CA ASP A 32 16.90 -4.56 -2.79
C ASP A 32 15.51 -4.60 -2.13
N GLY A 33 14.80 -5.72 -2.34
CA GLY A 33 13.47 -5.93 -1.78
C GLY A 33 13.40 -5.78 -0.25
N PRO A 34 14.30 -6.40 0.54
CA PRO A 34 14.31 -6.28 2.00
C PRO A 34 14.45 -4.84 2.51
N ALA A 35 15.34 -4.03 1.91
CA ALA A 35 15.50 -2.62 2.26
C ALA A 35 14.20 -1.84 2.01
N LEU A 36 13.57 -2.06 0.84
CA LEU A 36 12.29 -1.43 0.52
C LEU A 36 11.18 -1.82 1.50
N VAL A 37 11.15 -3.07 1.98
CA VAL A 37 10.15 -3.51 2.97
C VAL A 37 10.33 -2.77 4.30
N GLY A 38 11.57 -2.56 4.75
CA GLY A 38 11.86 -1.76 5.93
C GLY A 38 11.41 -0.31 5.77
N GLU A 39 11.67 0.27 4.61
CA GLU A 39 11.26 1.63 4.27
C GLU A 39 9.73 1.75 4.19
N LEU A 40 9.04 0.82 3.51
CA LEU A 40 7.58 0.76 3.47
C LEU A 40 6.98 0.73 4.88
N ARG A 41 7.55 -0.05 5.80
CA ARG A 41 7.05 -0.13 7.18
C ARG A 41 7.06 1.23 7.89
N GLU A 42 8.01 2.09 7.55
CA GLU A 42 8.20 3.42 8.13
C GLU A 42 7.46 4.54 7.36
N ALA A 43 6.95 4.24 6.17
CA ALA A 43 6.32 5.22 5.30
C ALA A 43 4.85 5.50 5.63
N LEU A 44 4.38 6.72 5.33
CA LEU A 44 2.95 6.97 5.18
C LEU A 44 2.49 6.64 3.77
N VAL A 45 1.42 5.83 3.68
CA VAL A 45 0.77 5.42 2.43
C VAL A 45 -0.73 5.69 2.48
N LEU A 46 -1.34 5.80 1.31
CA LEU A 46 -2.77 5.95 1.13
C LEU A 46 -3.41 4.58 0.94
N LEU A 47 -4.37 4.25 1.80
CA LEU A 47 -5.17 3.05 1.72
C LEU A 47 -6.56 3.44 1.18
N PRO A 48 -6.89 3.17 -0.09
CA PRO A 48 -8.21 3.49 -0.62
C PRO A 48 -9.28 2.69 0.10
N THR A 49 -10.44 3.31 0.31
CA THR A 49 -11.61 2.72 0.93
C THR A 49 -12.87 2.93 0.09
N ARG A 50 -13.85 2.04 0.27
CA ARG A 50 -15.20 2.19 -0.26
C ARG A 50 -16.19 1.82 0.82
N CYS A 51 -17.05 2.76 1.22
CA CYS A 51 -17.97 2.57 2.33
C CYS A 51 -17.25 2.17 3.63
N GLY A 52 -16.05 2.74 3.87
CA GLY A 52 -15.22 2.44 5.05
C GLY A 52 -14.36 1.18 4.95
N GLU A 53 -14.55 0.33 3.93
CA GLU A 53 -13.79 -0.90 3.76
C GLU A 53 -12.60 -0.71 2.82
N PRO A 54 -11.39 -1.20 3.16
CA PRO A 54 -10.22 -1.12 2.28
C PRO A 54 -10.45 -1.84 0.94
N LEU A 55 -10.01 -1.22 -0.16
CA LEU A 55 -10.09 -1.89 -1.46
C LEU A 55 -9.01 -2.97 -1.56
N ALA A 56 -9.44 -4.14 -2.01
CA ALA A 56 -8.58 -5.25 -2.36
C ALA A 56 -8.97 -5.85 -3.71
N GLY A 57 -8.07 -6.61 -4.33
CA GLY A 57 -8.38 -7.43 -5.50
C GLY A 57 -7.70 -8.79 -5.42
N GLU A 58 -8.11 -9.71 -6.28
CA GLU A 58 -7.58 -11.07 -6.31
C GLU A 58 -6.77 -11.29 -7.59
N ALA A 59 -5.59 -11.88 -7.46
CA ALA A 59 -4.77 -12.32 -8.57
C ALA A 59 -3.97 -13.56 -8.16
N GLU A 60 -3.94 -14.59 -9.00
CA GLU A 60 -3.22 -15.85 -8.77
C GLU A 60 -3.59 -16.53 -7.42
N GLY A 61 -4.84 -16.39 -6.98
CA GLY A 61 -5.32 -16.94 -5.70
C GLY A 61 -4.76 -16.23 -4.44
N VAL A 62 -4.21 -15.03 -4.61
CA VAL A 62 -3.76 -14.15 -3.52
C VAL A 62 -4.66 -12.91 -3.48
N ARG A 63 -5.07 -12.52 -2.28
CA ARG A 63 -5.82 -11.28 -2.05
C ARG A 63 -4.87 -10.13 -1.76
N TRP A 64 -4.94 -9.08 -2.57
CA TRP A 64 -4.05 -7.93 -2.55
C TRP A 64 -4.76 -6.71 -2.02
N LEU A 65 -4.32 -6.22 -0.86
CA LEU A 65 -4.71 -4.92 -0.34
C LEU A 65 -4.01 -3.84 -1.17
N TYR A 66 -4.76 -2.87 -1.70
CA TYR A 66 -4.15 -1.78 -2.47
C TYR A 66 -3.60 -0.71 -1.54
N ALA A 67 -2.41 -0.19 -1.85
CA ALA A 67 -1.83 0.96 -1.18
C ALA A 67 -1.15 1.88 -2.20
N PHE A 68 -1.07 3.17 -1.90
CA PHE A 68 -0.49 4.16 -2.81
C PHE A 68 0.44 5.11 -2.09
N THR A 69 1.53 5.47 -2.75
CA THR A 69 2.48 6.45 -2.23
C THR A 69 1.99 7.89 -2.37
N SER A 70 1.03 8.14 -3.27
CA SER A 70 0.55 9.48 -3.56
C SER A 70 -0.89 9.47 -4.08
N GLU A 71 -1.56 10.62 -3.97
CA GLU A 71 -2.88 10.81 -4.57
C GLU A 71 -2.84 10.66 -6.11
N SER A 72 -1.70 10.99 -6.73
CA SER A 72 -1.52 10.87 -8.18
C SER A 72 -1.52 9.41 -8.66
N THR A 73 -0.86 8.50 -7.92
CA THR A 73 -0.90 7.07 -8.24
C THR A 73 -2.26 6.46 -7.93
N LEU A 74 -2.90 6.88 -6.83
CA LEU A 74 -4.29 6.50 -6.51
C LEU A 74 -5.28 6.94 -7.60
N ALA A 75 -5.19 8.17 -8.08
CA ALA A 75 -6.07 8.70 -9.13
C ALA A 75 -5.92 7.93 -10.45
N ARG A 76 -4.70 7.53 -10.81
CA ARG A 76 -4.46 6.67 -11.97
C ARG A 76 -5.13 5.30 -11.80
N PHE A 77 -4.98 4.67 -10.64
CA PHE A 77 -5.66 3.42 -10.34
C PHE A 77 -7.18 3.55 -10.43
N ALA A 78 -7.76 4.59 -9.82
CA ALA A 78 -9.20 4.85 -9.85
C ALA A 78 -9.72 4.99 -11.28
N SER A 79 -9.03 5.78 -12.09
CA SER A 79 -9.34 5.96 -13.51
C SER A 79 -9.25 4.64 -14.30
N ALA A 80 -8.19 3.86 -14.09
CA ALA A 80 -8.00 2.58 -14.77
C ALA A 80 -9.07 1.54 -14.40
N ARG A 81 -9.62 1.62 -13.18
CA ARG A 81 -10.69 0.74 -12.70
C ARG A 81 -12.10 1.24 -13.01
N GLY A 82 -12.24 2.41 -13.65
CA GLY A 82 -13.55 3.04 -13.86
C GLY A 82 -14.26 3.38 -12.54
N ILE A 83 -13.50 3.56 -11.46
CA ILE A 83 -14.02 4.04 -10.19
C ILE A 83 -14.24 5.55 -10.38
N GLY A 84 -15.46 5.90 -10.79
CA GLY A 84 -15.84 7.30 -10.99
C GLY A 84 -15.88 8.07 -9.66
N GLY A 85 -15.56 9.36 -9.72
CA GLY A 85 -15.57 10.26 -8.56
C GLY A 85 -14.27 10.27 -7.75
N GLU A 86 -14.29 11.00 -6.63
CA GLU A 86 -13.17 11.07 -5.70
C GLU A 86 -13.12 9.76 -4.87
N VAL A 87 -11.98 9.05 -4.91
CA VAL A 87 -11.81 7.82 -4.10
C VAL A 87 -11.47 8.20 -2.67
N GLU A 88 -12.27 7.72 -1.73
CA GLU A 88 -11.97 7.85 -0.29
C GLU A 88 -10.71 7.07 0.05
N TYR A 89 -9.89 7.61 0.94
CA TYR A 89 -8.68 6.94 1.39
C TYR A 89 -8.34 7.31 2.84
N LEU A 90 -7.61 6.41 3.49
CA LEU A 90 -6.96 6.63 4.78
C LEU A 90 -5.48 6.90 4.56
N THR A 91 -4.89 7.81 5.33
CA THR A 91 -3.42 7.94 5.42
C THR A 91 -2.94 7.11 6.60
N VAL A 92 -2.14 6.08 6.34
CA VAL A 92 -1.73 5.10 7.35
C VAL A 92 -0.25 4.76 7.22
N ARG A 93 0.39 4.34 8.32
CA ARG A 93 1.77 3.84 8.28
C ARG A 93 1.81 2.49 7.55
N GLY A 94 2.82 2.24 6.73
CA GLY A 94 2.90 1.00 5.96
C GLY A 94 2.99 -0.25 6.83
N SER A 95 3.57 -0.17 8.03
CA SER A 95 3.51 -1.26 9.02
C SER A 95 2.07 -1.66 9.36
N ARG A 96 1.17 -0.69 9.51
CA ARG A 96 -0.26 -0.93 9.76
C ARG A 96 -0.96 -1.56 8.57
N VAL A 97 -0.61 -1.16 7.34
CA VAL A 97 -1.16 -1.78 6.11
C VAL A 97 -0.81 -3.27 6.05
N LEU A 98 0.42 -3.64 6.40
CA LEU A 98 0.85 -5.03 6.42
C LEU A 98 0.05 -5.86 7.44
N GLU A 99 -0.19 -5.33 8.63
CA GLU A 99 -1.04 -5.98 9.64
C GLU A 99 -2.49 -6.13 9.19
N VAL A 100 -3.05 -5.09 8.56
CA VAL A 100 -4.41 -5.13 8.00
C VAL A 100 -4.51 -6.17 6.91
N ALA A 101 -3.53 -6.26 6.00
CA ALA A 101 -3.52 -7.28 4.96
C ALA A 101 -3.54 -8.70 5.56
N VAL A 102 -2.74 -8.97 6.59
CA VAL A 102 -2.74 -10.28 7.29
C VAL A 102 -4.09 -10.56 7.96
N THR A 103 -4.63 -9.58 8.70
CA THR A 103 -5.84 -9.76 9.52
C THR A 103 -7.11 -9.82 8.67
N ALA A 104 -7.25 -8.94 7.68
CA ALA A 104 -8.49 -8.78 6.91
C ALA A 104 -8.58 -9.75 5.73
N LEU A 105 -7.45 -10.15 5.14
CA LEU A 105 -7.43 -10.93 3.89
C LEU A 105 -7.00 -12.39 4.07
N GLY A 106 -6.56 -12.80 5.26
CA GLY A 106 -6.26 -14.20 5.59
C GLY A 106 -4.92 -14.72 5.07
N ALA A 107 -4.73 -16.04 5.06
CA ALA A 107 -3.41 -16.68 4.92
C ALA A 107 -2.69 -16.45 3.57
N ARG A 108 -3.42 -16.11 2.51
CA ARG A 108 -2.87 -15.80 1.17
C ARG A 108 -3.17 -14.36 0.82
N ALA A 109 -2.53 -13.45 1.54
CA ALA A 109 -2.69 -12.03 1.40
C ALA A 109 -1.40 -11.36 0.92
N GLY A 110 -1.53 -10.15 0.40
CA GLY A 110 -0.43 -9.31 -0.02
C GLY A 110 -0.80 -7.84 0.00
N VAL A 111 0.20 -6.99 -0.13
CA VAL A 111 0.02 -5.55 -0.40
C VAL A 111 0.49 -5.28 -1.82
N ALA A 112 -0.36 -4.64 -2.61
CA ALA A 112 -0.04 -4.18 -3.94
C ALA A 112 0.09 -2.66 -3.93
N LEU A 113 1.33 -2.20 -4.05
CA LEU A 113 1.71 -0.79 -3.94
C LEU A 113 1.80 -0.15 -5.32
N ASP A 114 1.19 1.03 -5.47
CA ASP A 114 1.18 1.84 -6.69
C ASP A 114 0.81 1.04 -7.96
N VAL A 115 -0.19 0.16 -7.84
CA VAL A 115 -0.77 -0.53 -8.98
C VAL A 115 -1.27 0.49 -10.01
N ALA A 116 -1.02 0.22 -11.30
CA ALA A 116 -1.21 1.17 -12.41
C ALA A 116 -0.29 2.41 -12.39
N GLY A 117 0.73 2.44 -11.51
CA GLY A 117 1.85 3.37 -11.54
C GLY A 117 3.08 2.78 -12.26
N PRO A 118 4.10 3.62 -12.53
CA PRO A 118 5.29 3.22 -13.29
C PRO A 118 6.23 2.26 -12.53
N ALA A 119 6.14 2.20 -11.20
CA ALA A 119 7.01 1.40 -10.33
C ALA A 119 6.18 0.59 -9.31
N SER A 120 5.22 -0.21 -9.80
CA SER A 120 4.38 -1.02 -8.91
C SER A 120 5.21 -2.09 -8.18
N PHE A 121 4.81 -2.42 -6.95
CA PHE A 121 5.48 -3.46 -6.15
C PHE A 121 4.45 -4.36 -5.45
N LEU A 122 4.67 -5.67 -5.54
CA LEU A 122 3.84 -6.70 -4.90
C LEU A 122 4.59 -7.30 -3.73
N LEU A 123 4.05 -7.12 -2.54
CA LEU A 123 4.59 -7.68 -1.31
C LEU A 123 3.66 -8.77 -0.77
N PRO A 124 3.95 -10.05 -0.99
CA PRO A 124 3.19 -11.11 -0.34
C PRO A 124 3.36 -11.00 1.18
N VAL A 125 2.24 -11.02 1.91
CA VAL A 125 2.25 -11.15 3.36
C VAL A 125 1.86 -12.58 3.70
N SER A 126 2.85 -13.41 4.00
CA SER A 126 2.56 -14.72 4.56
C SER A 126 2.05 -14.52 5.99
N ALA A 127 0.82 -14.95 6.28
CA ALA A 127 0.49 -15.28 7.66
C ALA A 127 1.45 -16.41 8.05
N VAL A 128 2.17 -16.26 9.16
CA VAL A 128 2.86 -17.40 9.73
C VAL A 128 1.79 -18.44 10.07
N SER A 129 1.71 -19.51 9.29
CA SER A 129 1.00 -20.70 9.71
C SER A 129 1.83 -21.28 10.86
N GLY A 130 1.49 -20.91 12.09
CA GLY A 130 1.96 -21.64 13.26
C GLY A 130 1.50 -23.08 13.12
N GLY A 131 2.46 -24.00 13.03
CA GLY A 131 2.24 -25.43 13.22
C GLY A 131 1.99 -25.78 14.68
#